data_AF-A0A2P5MQQ7-F1
#
_entry.id   AF-A0A2P5MQQ7-F1
#
_cell.length_a   1.000
_cell.length_b   1.000
_cell.length_c   1.000
_cell.angle_alpha   90.00
_cell.angle_beta   90.00
_cell.angle_gamma   90.00
#
_symmetry.space_group_name_H-M   'P 1'
#
loop_
_entity.id
_entity.type
_entity.pdbx_description
1 polymer ?
#
loop_
_entity_poly.entity_id
_entity_poly.type
_entity_poly.pdbx_seq_one_letter_code
_entity_poly.pdbx_strand_id
1 'polypeptide(L)'
;MTAIINKSPTRTINVRVPESVFQQLEELARATERTKSFVTLTALTSYLQEQSWQIRDIKEGIAEADNAEFATDEEVTTVFAKYGA
;
A
#
# COMPACT_ATOMS: atom_id res chain seq x y z
N MET A 1 -26.27 25.89 6.37
CA MET A 1 -25.57 24.98 5.43
C MET A 1 -24.52 24.24 6.24
N THR A 2 -24.89 23.11 6.84
CA THR A 2 -24.02 22.36 7.75
C THR A 2 -23.33 21.26 6.96
N ALA A 3 -22.01 21.33 6.86
CA ALA A 3 -21.20 20.29 6.23
C ALA A 3 -21.31 19.00 7.05
N ILE A 4 -21.86 17.96 6.42
CA ILE A 4 -21.85 16.59 6.93
C ILE A 4 -20.43 16.06 6.74
N ILE A 5 -19.64 16.12 7.82
CA ILE A 5 -18.33 15.47 7.90
C ILE A 5 -18.54 13.95 7.87
N ASN A 6 -18.33 13.33 6.71
CA ASN A 6 -18.39 11.89 6.55
C ASN A 6 -17.21 11.24 7.28
N LYS A 7 -17.38 10.85 8.54
CA LYS A 7 -16.34 10.20 9.35
C LYS A 7 -16.44 8.69 9.13
N SER A 8 -15.54 8.14 8.31
CA SER A 8 -15.40 6.69 8.16
C SER A 8 -15.19 6.00 9.51
N PRO A 9 -15.73 4.79 9.73
CA PRO A 9 -15.58 4.09 10.99
C PRO A 9 -14.11 3.80 11.29
N THR A 10 -13.69 4.01 12.53
CA THR A 10 -12.32 3.72 13.00
C THR A 10 -12.29 2.49 13.89
N ARG A 11 -11.18 1.77 13.90
CA ARG A 11 -10.95 0.61 14.77
C ARG A 11 -9.62 0.78 15.51
N THR A 12 -9.57 0.32 16.76
CA THR A 12 -8.36 0.35 17.59
C THR A 12 -7.69 -1.01 17.56
N ILE A 13 -6.37 -1.01 17.33
CA ILE A 13 -5.51 -2.17 17.51
C ILE A 13 -4.68 -2.00 18.77
N ASN A 14 -4.43 -3.08 19.50
CA ASN A 14 -3.51 -3.09 20.64
C ASN A 14 -2.34 -4.01 20.29
N VAL A 15 -1.13 -3.45 20.22
CA VAL A 15 0.08 -4.15 19.76
C VAL A 15 1.15 -3.98 20.81
N ARG A 16 1.74 -5.08 21.27
CA ARG A 16 2.96 -5.06 22.08
C ARG A 16 4.15 -4.89 21.15
N VAL A 17 5.02 -3.93 21.44
CA VAL A 17 6.24 -3.68 20.69
C VAL A 17 7.46 -3.84 21.60
N PRO A 18 8.63 -4.24 21.07
CA PRO A 18 9.88 -4.19 21.83
C PRO A 18 10.16 -2.77 22.34
N GLU A 19 10.77 -2.65 23.52
CA GLU A 19 11.12 -1.37 24.13
C GLU A 19 11.97 -0.49 23.20
N SER A 20 12.92 -1.10 22.48
CA SER A 20 13.76 -0.40 21.50
C SER A 20 12.97 0.22 20.35
N VAL A 21 11.87 -0.38 19.93
CA VAL A 21 10.98 0.15 18.88
C VAL A 21 10.16 1.30 19.44
N PHE A 22 9.66 1.16 20.68
CA PHE A 22 8.93 2.23 21.36
C PHE A 22 9.80 3.49 21.52
N GLN A 23 11.06 3.33 21.91
CA GLN A 23 12.01 4.45 22.05
C GLN A 23 12.26 5.16 20.72
N GLN A 24 12.52 4.42 19.64
CA GLN A 24 12.69 5.01 18.30
C GLN A 24 11.44 5.78 17.84
N LEU A 25 10.24 5.25 18.12
CA LEU A 25 8.97 5.92 17.82
C LEU A 25 8.84 7.24 18.60
N GLU A 26 9.16 7.26 19.90
CA GLU A 26 9.14 8.46 20.73
C GLU A 26 10.14 9.53 20.26
N GLU A 27 11.36 9.12 19.92
CA GLU A 27 12.38 10.01 19.41
C GLU A 27 11.97 10.66 18.09
N LEU A 28 11.46 9.86 17.15
CA LEU A 28 11.00 10.35 15.85
C LEU A 28 9.80 11.28 15.99
N ALA A 29 8.83 10.93 16.84
CA ALA A 29 7.67 11.77 17.11
C ALA A 29 8.09 13.13 17.68
N ARG A 30 9.01 13.14 18.65
CA ARG A 30 9.55 14.37 19.26
C ARG A 30 10.32 15.22 18.24
N ALA A 31 11.23 14.62 17.47
CA ALA A 31 12.07 15.32 16.50
C ALA A 31 11.26 15.93 15.34
N THR A 32 10.08 15.38 15.03
CA THR A 32 9.22 15.86 13.94
C THR A 32 8.04 16.70 14.42
N GLU A 33 7.94 16.97 15.73
CA GLU A 33 6.79 17.65 16.35
C GLU A 33 5.45 16.99 15.99
N ARG A 34 5.43 15.65 16.05
CA ARG A 34 4.25 14.82 15.77
C ARG A 34 3.88 13.96 16.95
N THR A 35 2.65 13.46 16.94
CA THR A 35 2.22 12.47 17.92
C THR A 35 2.72 11.09 17.53
N LYS A 36 2.92 10.20 18.50
CA LYS A 36 3.20 8.78 18.24
C LYS A 36 2.15 8.17 17.31
N SER A 37 0.87 8.46 17.54
CA SER A 37 -0.22 7.95 16.70
C SER A 37 -0.09 8.39 15.24
N PHE A 38 0.35 9.63 14.99
CA PHE A 38 0.60 10.11 13.63
C PHE A 38 1.73 9.29 12.99
N VAL A 39 2.88 9.18 13.66
CA VAL A 39 4.04 8.45 13.14
C VAL A 39 3.71 6.98 12.90
N THR A 40 3.04 6.33 13.85
CA THR A 40 2.58 4.94 13.72
C THR A 40 1.63 4.76 12.54
N LEU A 41 0.65 5.66 12.37
CA LEU A 41 -0.30 5.58 11.26
C LEU A 41 0.40 5.80 9.93
N THR A 42 1.30 6.76 9.83
CA THR A 42 2.10 7.02 8.63
C THR A 42 2.92 5.79 8.26
N ALA A 43 3.70 5.24 9.19
CA ALA A 43 4.54 4.08 8.95
C ALA A 43 3.72 2.85 8.52
N LEU A 44 2.61 2.57 9.23
CA LEU A 44 1.73 1.45 8.89
C LEU A 44 1.07 1.63 7.52
N THR A 45 0.63 2.84 7.18
CA THR A 45 -0.02 3.13 5.89
C THR A 45 0.97 2.98 4.74
N SER A 46 2.18 3.52 4.89
CA SER A 46 3.25 3.37 3.90
C SER A 46 3.60 1.91 3.68
N TYR A 47 3.79 1.13 4.76
CA TYR A 47 4.08 -0.30 4.65
C TYR A 47 2.96 -1.05 3.93
N LEU A 48 1.69 -0.81 4.29
CA LEU A 48 0.56 -1.48 3.64
C LEU A 48 0.47 -1.10 2.16
N GLN A 49 0.69 0.16 1.79
CA GLN A 49 0.69 0.58 0.39
C GLN A 49 1.82 -0.09 -0.40
N GLU A 50 3.03 -0.10 0.15
CA GLU A 50 4.21 -0.72 -0.47
C GLU A 50 4.11 -2.24 -0.62
N GLN A 51 3.41 -2.91 0.30
CA GLN A 51 3.27 -4.37 0.24
C GLN A 51 1.99 -4.82 -0.50
N SER A 52 0.96 -3.98 -0.54
CA SER A 52 -0.32 -4.36 -1.15
C SER A 52 -0.33 -4.28 -2.68
N TRP A 53 0.54 -3.49 -3.31
CA TRP A 53 0.48 -3.32 -4.76
C TRP A 53 0.72 -4.65 -5.51
N GLN A 54 1.66 -5.48 -5.07
CA GLN A 54 1.92 -6.79 -5.70
C GLN A 54 0.71 -7.72 -5.57
N ILE A 55 0.07 -7.71 -4.38
CA ILE A 55 -1.11 -8.54 -4.14
C ILE A 55 -2.26 -8.10 -5.05
N ARG A 56 -2.43 -6.79 -5.23
CA ARG A 56 -3.45 -6.24 -6.14
C ARG A 56 -3.14 -6.61 -7.58
N ASP A 57 -1.92 -6.36 -8.04
CA ASP A 57 -1.47 -6.59 -9.42
C ASP A 57 -1.62 -8.07 -9.82
N ILE A 58 -1.24 -9.00 -8.93
CA ILE A 58 -1.44 -10.44 -9.15
C ILE A 58 -2.93 -10.78 -9.29
N LYS A 59 -3.78 -10.21 -8.44
CA LYS A 59 -5.22 -10.48 -8.49
C LYS A 59 -5.87 -9.91 -9.75
N GLU A 60 -5.42 -8.73 -10.18
CA GLU A 60 -5.86 -8.10 -11.42
C GLU A 60 -5.44 -8.95 -12.63
N GLY A 61 -4.17 -9.36 -12.72
CA GLY A 61 -3.69 -10.23 -13.80
C GLY A 61 -4.36 -11.60 -13.85
N ILE A 62 -4.72 -12.19 -12.70
CA ILE A 62 -5.53 -13.42 -12.66
C ILE A 62 -6.93 -13.16 -13.23
N ALA A 63 -7.57 -12.05 -12.84
CA ALA A 63 -8.90 -11.71 -13.34
C ALA A 63 -8.91 -11.43 -14.85
N GLU A 64 -7.89 -10.75 -15.37
CA GLU A 64 -7.69 -10.52 -16.81
C GLU A 64 -7.52 -11.85 -17.57
N ALA A 65 -6.70 -12.77 -17.04
CA ALA A 65 -6.51 -14.09 -17.61
C ALA A 65 -7.81 -14.93 -17.61
N ASP A 66 -8.56 -14.90 -16.51
CA ASP A 66 -9.86 -15.57 -16.39
C ASP A 66 -10.89 -15.01 -17.40
N ASN A 67 -10.78 -13.72 -17.73
CA ASN A 67 -11.60 -13.05 -18.75
C ASN A 67 -11.06 -13.20 -20.18
N ALA A 68 -9.99 -13.96 -20.39
CA ALA A 68 -9.29 -14.11 -21.66
C ALA A 68 -8.76 -12.80 -22.26
N GLU A 69 -8.44 -11.82 -21.42
CA GLU A 69 -7.85 -10.53 -21.79
C GLU A 69 -6.33 -10.68 -22.03
N PHE A 70 -5.96 -11.52 -23.00
CA PHE A 70 -4.58 -11.71 -23.43
C PHE A 70 -4.23 -10.82 -24.63
N ALA A 71 -2.95 -10.45 -24.73
CA ALA A 71 -2.43 -9.82 -25.93
C ALA A 71 -2.62 -10.73 -27.15
N THR A 72 -2.89 -10.11 -28.30
CA THR A 72 -2.97 -10.78 -29.59
C THR A 72 -1.58 -11.22 -30.07
N ASP A 73 -1.54 -12.21 -30.97
CA ASP A 73 -0.29 -12.69 -31.56
C ASP A 73 0.52 -11.56 -32.25
N GLU A 74 -0.17 -10.57 -32.82
CA GLU A 74 0.44 -9.41 -33.47
C GLU A 74 1.11 -8.47 -32.47
N GLU A 75 0.45 -8.19 -31.33
CA GLU A 75 1.01 -7.39 -30.24
C GLU A 75 2.24 -8.08 -29.64
N VAL A 76 2.15 -9.39 -29.41
CA VAL A 76 3.25 -10.22 -28.91
C VAL A 76 4.43 -10.16 -29.89
N THR A 77 4.19 -10.37 -31.18
CA THR A 77 5.23 -10.31 -32.22
C THR A 77 5.90 -8.94 -32.28
N THR A 78 5.12 -7.86 -32.17
CA THR A 78 5.63 -6.48 -32.20
C THR A 78 6.55 -6.19 -31.02
N VAL A 79 6.20 -6.64 -29.81
CA VAL A 79 7.03 -6.47 -28.61
C VAL A 79 8.34 -7.25 -28.74
N PHE A 80 8.28 -8.51 -29.19
CA PHE A 80 9.48 -9.34 -29.39
C PHE A 80 10.39 -8.80 -30.49
N ALA A 81 9.85 -8.25 -31.57
CA ALA A 81 10.68 -7.61 -32.61
C ALA A 81 11.42 -6.37 -32.09
N LYS A 82 10.86 -5.66 -31.11
CA LYS A 82 11.44 -4.43 -30.55
C LYS A 82 12.48 -4.68 -29.44
N TYR A 83 12.28 -5.72 -28.63
CA TYR A 83 13.08 -5.94 -27.41
C TYR A 83 13.63 -7.37 -27.26
N GLY A 84 13.29 -8.29 -28.17
CA GLY A 84 13.88 -9.63 -28.19
C GLY A 84 15.35 -9.53 -28.56
N ALA A 85 16.21 -10.10 -27.70
CA ALA A 85 17.64 -10.22 -27.93
C ALA A 85 17.97 -11.21 -29.06
#